data_AF-A0A1Q9A6C2-F1
#
_entry.id   AF-A0A1Q9A6C2-F1
#
_cell.length_a   1.000
_cell.length_b   1.000
_cell.length_c   1.000
_cell.angle_alpha   90.00
_cell.angle_beta   90.00
_cell.angle_gamma   90.00
#
_symmetry.space_group_name_H-M   'P 1'
#
loop_
_entity.id
_entity.type
_entity.pdbx_description
1 polymer ?
#
loop_
_entity_poly.entity_id
_entity_poly.type
_entity_poly.pdbx_seq_one_letter_code
_entity_poly.pdbx_strand_id
1 'polypeptide(L)'
;MSRNFLVIDPEEGMAVLKGLASPLRVSMLKLLHEKGAMNVNDIAAHLSLPQSTVSTNLQVLEEAGLIRTESQKARKGSQKICYPTAEEVLVVFKSDRREIDANAIEVSMPIGLYTSYEVTAPCGLCSPDGIIGLLDVPNTFLDPDRMKAGLIWFTRGYVEYQFPNNAKLSGAQIREIEIAMELSSEVPGTSADWPSDITLSINGTDVGTWTSPGDFGDKRGVYTPGWWKLKGSQYGKLKNWRISAEGTFVDGVKISSIDLDAIDLLGHHSIRVRIGVRDDARHPGGINIFGRGFGNYDQDIVLRIRTA
;
A
#
# COMPACT_ATOMS: atom_id res chain seq x y z
N MET A 1 0.44 -16.79 -14.40
CA MET A 1 0.10 -15.66 -15.30
C MET A 1 0.23 -14.41 -14.46
N SER A 2 0.99 -13.41 -14.92
CA SER A 2 1.11 -12.13 -14.23
C SER A 2 -0.26 -11.46 -14.22
N ARG A 3 -0.84 -11.28 -13.03
CA ARG A 3 -2.07 -10.50 -12.86
C ARG A 3 -1.73 -9.05 -13.17
N ASN A 4 -2.30 -8.51 -14.25
CA ASN A 4 -2.04 -7.15 -14.68
C ASN A 4 -2.99 -6.20 -13.94
N PHE A 5 -2.44 -5.17 -13.31
CA PHE A 5 -3.18 -4.08 -12.68
C PHE A 5 -3.21 -2.90 -13.63
N LEU A 6 -4.39 -2.28 -13.80
CA LEU A 6 -4.54 -1.05 -14.54
C LEU A 6 -4.81 0.09 -13.56
N VAL A 7 -3.80 0.92 -13.30
CA VAL A 7 -3.94 2.13 -12.48
C VAL A 7 -4.26 3.30 -13.39
N ILE A 8 -5.32 4.03 -13.11
CA ILE A 8 -5.73 5.21 -13.88
C ILE A 8 -5.96 6.42 -12.98
N ASP A 9 -5.54 7.58 -13.47
CA ASP A 9 -6.10 8.85 -13.01
C ASP A 9 -7.48 9.02 -13.69
N PRO A 10 -8.54 9.44 -12.97
CA PRO A 10 -9.87 9.58 -13.57
C PRO A 10 -9.95 10.63 -14.69
N GLU A 11 -9.09 11.65 -14.71
CA GLU A 11 -9.04 12.65 -15.78
C GLU A 11 -8.39 12.08 -17.05
N GLU A 12 -7.32 11.30 -16.89
CA GLU A 12 -6.57 10.69 -18.00
C GLU A 12 -7.19 9.36 -18.48
N GLY A 13 -7.85 8.62 -17.58
CA GLY A 13 -8.40 7.28 -17.77
C GLY A 13 -9.88 7.23 -18.14
N MET A 14 -10.44 8.32 -18.65
CA MET A 14 -11.88 8.45 -18.92
C MET A 14 -12.43 7.34 -19.85
N ALA A 15 -11.63 6.86 -20.81
CA ALA A 15 -12.03 5.76 -21.70
C ALA A 15 -12.27 4.44 -20.95
N VAL A 16 -11.43 4.14 -19.96
CA VAL A 16 -11.55 2.95 -19.09
C VAL A 16 -12.81 3.05 -18.22
N LEU A 17 -13.04 4.21 -17.61
CA LEU A 17 -14.23 4.46 -16.79
C LEU A 17 -15.52 4.32 -17.61
N LYS A 18 -15.55 4.94 -18.81
CA LYS A 18 -16.66 4.78 -19.75
C LYS A 18 -16.81 3.33 -20.19
N GLY A 19 -15.71 2.58 -20.35
CA GLY A 19 -15.65 1.14 -20.60
C GLY A 19 -16.38 0.31 -19.55
N LEU A 20 -16.15 0.63 -18.27
CA LEU A 20 -16.71 -0.07 -17.11
C LEU A 20 -18.11 0.39 -16.71
N ALA A 21 -18.54 1.58 -17.12
CA ALA A 21 -19.86 2.15 -16.85
C ALA A 21 -21.01 1.46 -17.63
N SER A 22 -21.05 0.12 -17.64
CA SER A 22 -22.16 -0.69 -18.14
C SER A 22 -22.14 -2.05 -17.44
N PRO A 23 -23.25 -2.45 -16.79
CA PRO A 23 -23.37 -3.77 -16.18
C PRO A 23 -23.07 -4.91 -17.16
N LEU A 24 -23.44 -4.73 -18.42
CA LEU A 24 -23.24 -5.75 -19.45
C LEU A 24 -21.75 -5.97 -19.77
N ARG A 25 -20.98 -4.88 -19.89
CA ARG A 25 -19.54 -4.94 -20.15
C ARG A 25 -18.79 -5.52 -18.96
N VAL A 26 -19.20 -5.17 -17.73
CA VAL A 26 -18.67 -5.78 -16.50
C VAL A 26 -18.94 -7.29 -16.48
N SER A 27 -20.15 -7.75 -16.85
CA SER A 27 -20.47 -9.17 -16.94
C SER A 27 -19.62 -9.91 -17.98
N MET A 28 -19.31 -9.30 -19.12
CA MET A 28 -18.40 -9.86 -20.12
C MET A 28 -16.97 -10.00 -19.57
N LEU A 29 -16.45 -8.98 -18.89
CA LEU A 29 -15.12 -9.02 -18.27
C LEU A 29 -15.04 -10.11 -17.19
N LYS A 30 -16.05 -10.20 -16.31
CA LYS A 30 -16.13 -11.27 -15.29
C LYS A 30 -16.12 -12.65 -15.92
N LEU A 31 -16.93 -12.87 -16.96
CA LEU A 31 -16.95 -14.15 -17.68
C LEU A 31 -15.58 -14.51 -18.25
N LEU A 32 -14.87 -13.54 -18.83
CA LEU A 32 -13.52 -13.74 -19.39
C LEU A 32 -12.48 -14.03 -18.31
N HIS A 33 -12.62 -13.48 -17.10
CA HIS A 33 -11.76 -13.81 -15.96
C HIS A 33 -12.07 -15.19 -15.37
N GLU A 34 -13.34 -15.55 -15.25
CA GLU A 34 -13.77 -16.82 -14.64
C GLU A 34 -13.52 -18.02 -15.55
N LYS A 35 -13.77 -17.87 -16.86
CA LYS A 35 -13.73 -18.98 -17.83
C LYS A 35 -12.57 -18.92 -18.81
N GLY A 36 -11.79 -17.83 -18.78
CA GLY A 36 -10.67 -17.62 -19.69
C GLY A 36 -11.09 -17.02 -21.04
N ALA A 37 -10.10 -16.86 -21.91
CA ALA A 37 -10.27 -16.23 -23.22
C ALA A 37 -11.14 -17.08 -24.16
N MET A 38 -12.07 -16.41 -24.84
CA MET A 38 -13.06 -17.09 -25.70
C MET A 38 -13.50 -16.18 -26.85
N ASN A 39 -14.19 -16.77 -27.84
CA ASN A 39 -14.68 -16.02 -28.99
C ASN A 39 -16.02 -15.32 -28.70
N VAL A 40 -16.41 -14.41 -29.59
CA VAL A 40 -17.65 -13.62 -29.49
C VAL A 40 -18.91 -14.49 -29.42
N ASN A 41 -18.95 -15.61 -30.14
CA ASN A 41 -20.11 -16.51 -30.17
C ASN A 41 -20.29 -17.23 -28.84
N ASP A 42 -19.19 -17.65 -28.21
CA ASP A 42 -19.21 -18.31 -26.91
C ASP A 42 -19.66 -17.34 -25.81
N ILE A 43 -19.22 -16.07 -25.86
CA ILE A 43 -19.67 -15.02 -24.94
C ILE A 43 -21.18 -14.77 -25.11
N ALA A 44 -21.65 -14.69 -26.36
CA ALA A 44 -23.07 -14.52 -26.68
C ALA A 44 -23.93 -15.67 -26.15
N ALA A 45 -23.47 -16.92 -26.31
CA ALA A 45 -24.15 -18.09 -25.79
C ALA A 45 -24.19 -18.11 -24.25
N HIS A 46 -23.06 -17.81 -23.58
CA HIS A 46 -22.97 -17.82 -22.12
C HIS A 46 -23.84 -16.75 -21.46
N LEU A 47 -23.90 -15.56 -22.05
CA LEU A 47 -24.70 -14.46 -21.52
C LEU A 47 -26.14 -14.46 -22.04
N SER A 48 -26.50 -15.39 -22.94
CA SER A 48 -27.80 -15.45 -23.61
C SER A 48 -28.17 -14.14 -24.31
N LEU A 49 -27.24 -13.59 -25.11
CA LEU A 49 -27.37 -12.29 -25.78
C LEU A 49 -27.17 -12.39 -27.29
N PRO A 50 -27.75 -11.46 -28.09
CA PRO A 50 -27.46 -11.37 -29.51
C PRO A 50 -25.97 -11.09 -29.78
N GLN A 51 -25.41 -11.77 -30.77
CA GLN A 51 -23.99 -11.60 -31.16
C GLN A 51 -23.64 -10.16 -31.56
N SER A 52 -24.58 -9.42 -32.15
CA SER A 52 -24.41 -8.00 -32.48
C SER A 52 -24.22 -7.15 -31.23
N THR A 53 -25.03 -7.37 -30.19
CA THR A 53 -24.91 -6.69 -28.90
C THR A 53 -23.58 -7.00 -28.23
N VAL A 54 -23.14 -8.25 -28.25
CA VAL A 54 -21.84 -8.64 -27.70
C VAL A 54 -20.69 -7.98 -28.46
N SER A 55 -20.71 -8.03 -29.79
CA SER A 55 -19.69 -7.41 -30.64
C SER A 55 -19.51 -5.92 -30.35
N THR A 56 -20.61 -5.17 -30.27
CA THR A 56 -20.55 -3.73 -29.98
C THR A 56 -19.96 -3.43 -28.60
N ASN A 57 -20.34 -4.20 -27.57
CA ASN A 57 -19.82 -3.99 -26.22
C ASN A 57 -18.35 -4.40 -26.08
N LEU A 58 -17.93 -5.47 -26.75
CA LEU A 58 -16.53 -5.89 -26.81
C LEU A 58 -15.66 -4.87 -27.54
N GLN A 59 -16.17 -4.24 -28.61
CA GLN A 59 -15.44 -3.18 -29.29
C GLN A 59 -15.15 -2.01 -28.35
N VAL A 60 -16.14 -1.57 -27.56
CA VAL A 60 -15.91 -0.48 -26.59
C VAL A 60 -14.92 -0.89 -25.50
N LEU A 61 -14.94 -2.15 -25.05
CA LEU A 61 -13.95 -2.67 -24.11
C LEU A 61 -12.54 -2.75 -24.72
N GLU A 62 -12.44 -3.06 -26.00
CA GLU A 62 -11.18 -3.12 -26.76
C GLU A 62 -10.60 -1.71 -26.95
N GLU A 63 -11.43 -0.74 -27.33
CA GLU A 63 -11.05 0.68 -27.46
C GLU A 63 -10.62 1.27 -26.11
N ALA A 64 -11.23 0.82 -25.00
CA ALA A 64 -10.83 1.20 -23.64
C ALA A 64 -9.58 0.45 -23.14
N GLY A 65 -9.02 -0.47 -23.92
CA GLY A 65 -7.86 -1.27 -23.55
C GLY A 65 -8.12 -2.28 -22.43
N LEU A 66 -9.38 -2.57 -22.09
CA LEU A 66 -9.82 -3.52 -21.05
C LEU A 66 -9.86 -4.97 -21.55
N ILE A 67 -9.92 -5.15 -22.87
CA ILE A 67 -9.70 -6.42 -23.54
C ILE A 67 -8.76 -6.23 -24.71
N ARG A 68 -8.12 -7.31 -25.14
CA ARG A 68 -7.41 -7.39 -26.43
C ARG A 68 -8.04 -8.50 -27.27
N THR A 69 -8.11 -8.32 -28.58
CA THR A 69 -8.57 -9.39 -29.49
C THR A 69 -7.45 -9.91 -30.37
N GLU A 70 -7.44 -11.22 -30.62
CA GLU A 70 -6.56 -11.86 -31.59
C GLU A 70 -7.40 -12.61 -32.63
N SER A 71 -7.02 -12.49 -33.91
CA SER A 71 -7.68 -13.24 -34.98
C SER A 71 -7.02 -14.61 -35.15
N GLN A 72 -7.82 -15.67 -35.00
CA GLN A 72 -7.40 -17.05 -35.19
C GLN A 72 -8.20 -17.73 -36.31
N LYS A 73 -7.61 -18.71 -37.00
CA LYS A 73 -8.35 -19.51 -37.99
C LYS A 73 -9.34 -20.43 -37.27
N ALA A 74 -10.59 -20.44 -37.71
CA ALA A 74 -11.65 -21.31 -37.22
C ALA A 74 -11.96 -22.42 -38.24
N ARG A 75 -12.78 -23.41 -37.85
CA ARG A 75 -13.25 -24.47 -38.77
C ARG A 75 -13.98 -23.93 -40.01
N LYS A 76 -14.57 -22.73 -39.92
CA LYS A 76 -15.10 -21.93 -41.03
C LYS A 76 -14.73 -20.46 -40.82
N GLY A 77 -13.83 -19.92 -41.64
CA GLY A 77 -13.42 -18.52 -41.58
C GLY A 77 -12.40 -18.17 -40.48
N SER A 78 -12.36 -16.90 -40.08
CA SER A 78 -11.58 -16.40 -38.95
C SER A 78 -12.49 -16.11 -37.75
N GLN A 79 -11.94 -16.23 -36.54
CA GLN A 79 -12.61 -15.88 -35.29
C GLN A 79 -11.75 -14.89 -34.50
N LYS A 80 -12.39 -13.97 -33.78
CA LYS A 80 -11.72 -13.13 -32.79
C LYS A 80 -11.81 -13.79 -31.42
N ILE A 81 -10.66 -14.05 -30.80
CA ILE A 81 -10.56 -14.48 -29.41
C ILE A 81 -10.33 -13.24 -28.55
N CYS A 82 -11.14 -13.07 -27.51
CA CYS A 82 -11.07 -11.95 -26.58
C CYS A 82 -10.33 -12.36 -25.32
N TYR A 83 -9.34 -11.56 -24.90
CA TYR A 83 -8.59 -11.76 -23.67
C TYR A 83 -8.75 -10.52 -22.77
N PRO A 84 -8.99 -10.68 -21.46
CA PRO A 84 -8.95 -9.55 -20.55
C PRO A 84 -7.50 -9.06 -20.41
N THR A 85 -7.30 -7.75 -20.29
CA THR A 85 -5.97 -7.14 -20.21
C THR A 85 -5.54 -6.80 -18.78
N ALA A 86 -6.50 -6.62 -17.87
CA ALA A 86 -6.30 -6.31 -16.46
C ALA A 86 -7.29 -7.06 -15.59
N GLU A 87 -6.86 -7.55 -14.42
CA GLU A 87 -7.74 -8.20 -13.43
C GLU A 87 -8.37 -7.20 -12.46
N GLU A 88 -7.68 -6.09 -12.19
CA GLU A 88 -8.13 -5.02 -11.32
C GLU A 88 -7.87 -3.68 -11.99
N VAL A 89 -8.82 -2.76 -11.81
CA VAL A 89 -8.72 -1.36 -12.24
C VAL A 89 -8.76 -0.48 -10.99
N LEU A 90 -7.65 0.19 -10.70
CA LEU A 90 -7.54 1.11 -9.57
C LEU A 90 -7.68 2.55 -10.07
N VAL A 91 -8.69 3.25 -9.59
CA VAL A 91 -8.88 4.69 -9.87
C VAL A 91 -8.21 5.47 -8.74
N VAL A 92 -7.13 6.16 -9.09
CA VAL A 92 -6.37 6.99 -8.15
C VAL A 92 -6.66 8.44 -8.48
N PHE A 93 -7.31 9.15 -7.57
CA PHE A 93 -7.49 10.59 -7.69
C PHE A 93 -6.18 11.26 -7.30
N LYS A 94 -5.37 11.67 -8.28
CA LYS A 94 -4.20 12.50 -7.98
C LYS A 94 -4.70 13.90 -7.70
N SER A 95 -4.65 14.32 -6.45
CA SER A 95 -4.88 15.72 -6.12
C SER A 95 -3.62 16.52 -6.49
N ASP A 96 -3.56 17.06 -7.71
CA ASP A 96 -2.57 18.09 -8.10
C ASP A 96 -2.76 19.42 -7.32
N ARG A 97 -3.76 19.45 -6.43
CA ARG A 97 -3.91 20.41 -5.36
C ARG A 97 -4.17 19.66 -4.07
N ARG A 98 -3.10 19.33 -3.34
CA ARG A 98 -3.19 19.61 -1.91
C ARG A 98 -3.23 21.13 -1.86
N GLU A 99 -4.41 21.71 -1.66
CA GLU A 99 -4.44 22.87 -0.77
C GLU A 99 -3.70 22.34 0.46
N ILE A 100 -2.43 22.75 0.62
CA ILE A 100 -1.80 22.69 1.92
C ILE A 100 -2.75 23.54 2.72
N ASP A 101 -3.66 22.87 3.45
CA ASP A 101 -4.48 23.50 4.45
C ASP A 101 -3.51 24.44 5.18
N ALA A 102 -3.78 25.75 5.18
CA ALA A 102 -2.83 26.73 5.72
C ALA A 102 -2.45 26.40 7.17
N ASN A 103 -3.26 25.55 7.80
CA ASN A 103 -3.14 25.03 9.14
C ASN A 103 -2.61 23.57 9.20
N ALA A 104 -1.96 23.04 8.16
CA ALA A 104 -1.37 21.71 8.16
C ALA A 104 0.13 21.74 7.83
N ILE A 105 0.93 21.16 8.73
CA ILE A 105 2.36 20.94 8.52
C ILE A 105 2.55 19.46 8.16
N GLU A 106 3.17 19.18 7.02
CA GLU A 106 3.50 17.83 6.59
C GLU A 106 5.01 17.62 6.51
N VAL A 107 5.49 16.48 7.01
CA VAL A 107 6.89 16.05 6.93
C VAL A 107 6.94 14.59 6.51
N SER A 108 7.72 14.30 5.47
CA SER A 108 8.04 12.93 5.04
C SER A 108 9.40 12.51 5.60
N MET A 109 9.46 11.35 6.25
CA MET A 109 10.67 10.77 6.82
C MET A 109 11.01 9.45 6.10
N PRO A 110 12.11 9.39 5.34
CA PRO A 110 12.58 8.15 4.74
C PRO A 110 12.74 7.06 5.79
N ILE A 111 12.31 5.85 5.46
CA ILE A 111 12.29 4.72 6.41
C ILE A 111 13.71 4.35 6.88
N GLY A 112 14.73 4.67 6.11
CA GLY A 112 16.13 4.50 6.48
C GLY A 112 16.67 5.46 7.55
N LEU A 113 15.97 6.58 7.83
CA LEU A 113 16.41 7.65 8.73
C LEU A 113 15.98 7.44 10.19
N TYR A 114 15.95 6.20 10.67
CA TYR A 114 15.75 5.97 12.10
C TYR A 114 16.97 6.45 12.89
N THR A 115 16.67 7.02 14.05
CA THR A 115 17.64 7.53 15.03
C THR A 115 18.01 6.50 16.09
N SER A 116 17.13 5.51 16.31
CA SER A 116 17.33 4.40 17.24
C SER A 116 16.60 3.17 16.72
N TYR A 117 17.12 1.99 17.02
CA TYR A 117 16.49 0.73 16.67
C TYR A 117 16.92 -0.36 17.66
N GLU A 118 16.07 -1.36 17.79
CA GLU A 118 16.37 -2.64 18.42
C GLU A 118 15.60 -3.68 17.62
N VAL A 119 16.26 -4.62 16.96
CA VAL A 119 15.58 -5.57 16.06
C VAL A 119 16.12 -6.98 16.23
N THR A 120 15.25 -7.97 16.03
CA THR A 120 15.64 -9.39 16.00
C THR A 120 15.46 -9.97 14.61
N ALA A 121 16.28 -10.98 14.30
CA ALA A 121 16.14 -11.78 13.09
C ALA A 121 14.87 -12.66 13.11
N PRO A 122 14.34 -13.09 11.94
CA PRO A 122 14.66 -12.59 10.60
C PRO A 122 14.53 -11.07 10.43
N CYS A 123 15.47 -10.45 9.73
CA CYS A 123 15.50 -8.99 9.55
C CYS A 123 16.32 -8.54 8.34
N GLY A 124 16.06 -7.35 7.82
CA GLY A 124 16.89 -6.77 6.77
C GLY A 124 16.38 -5.47 6.18
N LEU A 125 17.11 -5.02 5.16
CA LEU A 125 16.93 -3.75 4.47
C LEU A 125 17.07 -3.98 2.96
N CYS A 126 16.23 -3.33 2.16
CA CYS A 126 16.38 -3.26 0.70
C CYS A 126 16.24 -1.83 0.22
N SER A 127 17.10 -1.42 -0.72
CA SER A 127 16.88 -0.25 -1.56
C SER A 127 16.15 -0.65 -2.85
N PRO A 128 15.70 0.31 -3.68
CA PRO A 128 15.22 -0.01 -5.02
C PRO A 128 16.22 -0.76 -5.91
N ASP A 129 17.52 -0.68 -5.60
CA ASP A 129 18.61 -1.26 -6.40
C ASP A 129 19.06 -2.65 -5.91
N GLY A 130 18.83 -2.99 -4.64
CA GLY A 130 19.32 -4.25 -4.07
C GLY A 130 19.13 -4.39 -2.56
N ILE A 131 19.60 -5.53 -2.04
CA ILE A 131 19.72 -5.75 -0.59
C ILE A 131 20.82 -4.83 -0.05
N ILE A 132 20.57 -4.22 1.11
CA ILE A 132 21.55 -3.43 1.85
C ILE A 132 22.16 -4.34 2.93
N GLY A 133 23.49 -4.47 2.94
CA GLY A 133 24.24 -5.25 3.92
C GLY A 133 23.90 -6.75 3.92
N LEU A 134 23.87 -7.36 5.11
CA LEU A 134 23.64 -8.80 5.30
C LEU A 134 22.23 -9.06 5.83
N LEU A 135 21.55 -10.06 5.26
CA LEU A 135 20.25 -10.54 5.73
C LEU A 135 20.37 -11.20 7.11
N ASP A 136 19.36 -11.03 7.94
CA ASP A 136 19.21 -11.63 9.28
C ASP A 136 20.32 -11.26 10.26
N VAL A 137 20.99 -10.12 10.01
CA VAL A 137 22.02 -9.55 10.88
C VAL A 137 21.53 -8.18 11.37
N PRO A 138 21.13 -8.04 12.66
CA PRO A 138 20.66 -6.77 13.21
C PRO A 138 21.65 -5.60 13.05
N ASN A 139 22.96 -5.88 13.04
CA ASN A 139 23.99 -4.85 12.86
C ASN A 139 23.97 -4.20 11.46
N THR A 140 23.32 -4.83 10.48
CA THR A 140 23.10 -4.24 9.14
C THR A 140 22.28 -2.94 9.22
N PHE A 141 21.51 -2.73 10.29
CA PHE A 141 20.78 -1.48 10.53
C PHE A 141 21.70 -0.28 10.86
N LEU A 142 23.00 -0.49 10.98
CA LEU A 142 24.00 0.60 11.04
C LEU A 142 24.67 0.88 9.70
N ASP A 143 24.35 0.12 8.64
CA ASP A 143 24.95 0.30 7.33
C ASP A 143 24.60 1.69 6.76
N PRO A 144 25.57 2.50 6.29
CA PRO A 144 25.31 3.82 5.73
C PRO A 144 24.33 3.81 4.54
N ASP A 145 24.28 2.74 3.75
CA ASP A 145 23.35 2.63 2.63
C ASP A 145 21.90 2.46 3.07
N ARG A 146 21.62 2.27 4.37
CA ARG A 146 20.26 2.31 4.95
C ARG A 146 19.49 3.56 4.54
N MET A 147 20.17 4.67 4.27
CA MET A 147 19.59 5.94 3.80
C MET A 147 18.79 5.78 2.50
N LYS A 148 19.05 4.72 1.72
CA LYS A 148 18.38 4.39 0.46
C LYS A 148 17.28 3.33 0.64
N ALA A 149 17.00 2.89 1.86
CA ALA A 149 16.04 1.82 2.10
C ALA A 149 14.64 2.21 1.60
N GLY A 150 14.04 1.33 0.80
CA GLY A 150 12.63 1.34 0.43
C GLY A 150 11.83 0.21 1.11
N LEU A 151 12.50 -0.79 1.68
CA LEU A 151 11.88 -1.81 2.53
C LEU A 151 12.76 -2.09 3.75
N ILE A 152 12.13 -2.14 4.93
CA ILE A 152 12.73 -2.59 6.19
C ILE A 152 11.87 -3.70 6.76
N TRP A 153 12.49 -4.74 7.30
CA TRP A 153 11.75 -5.79 7.99
C TRP A 153 12.49 -6.37 9.19
N PHE A 154 11.73 -6.83 10.17
CA PHE A 154 12.23 -7.52 11.37
C PHE A 154 11.11 -8.25 12.11
N THR A 155 11.46 -9.27 12.92
CA THR A 155 10.45 -10.07 13.65
C THR A 155 9.96 -9.42 14.94
N ARG A 156 10.87 -8.87 15.75
CA ARG A 156 10.55 -8.17 17.02
C ARG A 156 11.43 -6.95 17.20
N GLY A 157 10.99 -6.08 18.10
CA GLY A 157 11.67 -4.84 18.45
C GLY A 157 11.04 -3.65 17.72
N TYR A 158 11.83 -2.63 17.39
CA TYR A 158 11.36 -1.37 16.84
C TYR A 158 12.41 -0.64 16.00
N VAL A 159 11.90 0.31 15.22
CA VAL A 159 12.67 1.45 14.67
C VAL A 159 12.03 2.75 15.14
N GLU A 160 12.84 3.74 15.50
CA GLU A 160 12.41 5.04 16.02
C GLU A 160 12.96 6.21 15.22
N TYR A 161 12.05 7.10 14.83
CA TYR A 161 12.30 8.29 14.00
C TYR A 161 12.10 9.56 14.81
N GLN A 162 12.82 10.62 14.45
CA GLN A 162 12.65 11.94 15.05
C GLN A 162 12.15 12.93 14.01
N PHE A 163 10.88 13.29 14.12
CA PHE A 163 10.27 14.34 13.30
C PHE A 163 10.47 15.72 13.95
N PRO A 164 10.63 16.78 13.15
CA PRO A 164 10.68 18.12 13.70
C PRO A 164 9.31 18.52 14.27
N ASN A 165 9.30 19.10 15.47
CA ASN A 165 8.09 19.62 16.09
C ASN A 165 7.82 21.06 15.63
N ASN A 166 7.51 21.21 14.35
CA ASN A 166 7.34 22.53 13.73
C ASN A 166 6.15 23.32 14.31
N ALA A 167 5.14 22.65 14.88
CA ALA A 167 4.01 23.32 15.53
C ALA A 167 4.44 24.14 16.76
N LYS A 168 5.55 23.78 17.42
CA LYS A 168 6.13 24.57 18.50
C LYS A 168 6.69 25.92 18.03
N LEU A 169 7.14 25.99 16.77
CA LEU A 169 7.71 27.21 16.19
C LEU A 169 6.63 28.24 15.82
N SER A 170 5.43 27.78 15.44
CA SER A 170 4.30 28.66 15.10
C SER A 170 3.47 29.07 16.32
N GLY A 171 3.60 28.37 17.45
CA GLY A 171 2.79 28.60 18.66
C GLY A 171 1.30 28.24 18.48
N ALA A 172 0.95 27.59 17.36
CA ALA A 172 -0.42 27.24 17.03
C ALA A 172 -0.87 26.01 17.84
N GLN A 173 -2.13 26.03 18.28
CA GLN A 173 -2.71 24.89 19.00
C GLN A 173 -2.85 23.70 18.05
N ILE A 174 -2.25 22.57 18.41
CA ILE A 174 -2.36 21.31 17.67
C ILE A 174 -3.74 20.71 17.93
N ARG A 175 -4.48 20.42 16.86
CA ARG A 175 -5.79 19.74 16.93
C ARG A 175 -5.70 18.25 16.68
N GLU A 176 -4.77 17.84 15.84
CA GLU A 176 -4.51 16.42 15.57
C GLU A 176 -3.12 16.19 14.98
N ILE A 177 -2.61 14.99 15.18
CA ILE A 177 -1.47 14.45 14.44
C ILE A 177 -1.95 13.23 13.65
N GLU A 178 -1.42 13.05 12.46
CA GLU A 178 -1.65 11.89 11.61
C GLU A 178 -0.30 11.32 11.16
N ILE A 179 -0.13 10.01 11.30
CA ILE A 179 1.04 9.28 10.82
C ILE A 179 0.58 8.24 9.81
N ALA A 180 1.08 8.36 8.58
CA ALA A 180 0.75 7.48 7.47
C ALA A 180 1.98 6.70 7.03
N MET A 181 1.86 5.37 6.95
CA MET A 181 2.93 4.49 6.46
C MET A 181 2.34 3.17 5.93
N GLU A 182 3.00 2.56 4.96
CA GLU A 182 2.62 1.24 4.42
C GLU A 182 3.27 0.12 5.23
N LEU A 183 2.44 -0.79 5.76
CA LEU A 183 2.85 -1.82 6.71
C LEU A 183 2.24 -3.20 6.39
N SER A 184 2.96 -4.27 6.71
CA SER A 184 2.42 -5.63 6.77
C SER A 184 3.13 -6.46 7.84
N SER A 185 2.64 -7.69 8.06
CA SER A 185 3.38 -8.70 8.81
C SER A 185 4.62 -9.15 8.03
N GLU A 186 5.53 -9.86 8.67
CA GLU A 186 6.73 -10.44 8.07
C GLU A 186 6.83 -11.94 8.40
N VAL A 187 7.05 -12.75 7.37
CA VAL A 187 7.37 -14.17 7.52
C VAL A 187 8.34 -14.59 6.41
N PRO A 188 9.29 -15.50 6.68
CA PRO A 188 10.09 -16.09 5.62
C PRO A 188 9.21 -16.70 4.52
N GLY A 189 9.35 -16.20 3.30
CA GLY A 189 8.37 -16.46 2.25
C GLY A 189 7.33 -15.34 2.23
N THR A 190 6.06 -15.71 2.18
CA THR A 190 4.91 -14.84 2.46
C THR A 190 3.72 -15.70 2.92
N SER A 191 2.85 -15.14 3.76
CA SER A 191 1.60 -15.78 4.18
C SER A 191 0.53 -14.74 4.44
N ALA A 192 -0.59 -14.84 3.71
CA ALA A 192 -1.72 -13.93 3.86
C ALA A 192 -2.45 -14.08 5.22
N ASP A 193 -2.23 -15.19 5.93
CA ASP A 193 -2.72 -15.45 7.28
C ASP A 193 -1.52 -15.62 8.21
N TRP A 194 -1.02 -14.47 8.68
CA TRP A 194 0.13 -14.39 9.59
C TRP A 194 0.00 -13.11 10.42
N PRO A 195 -0.86 -13.10 11.46
CA PRO A 195 -1.18 -11.88 12.14
C PRO A 195 0.02 -11.29 12.88
N SER A 196 0.13 -9.96 12.87
CA SER A 196 1.18 -9.26 13.62
C SER A 196 0.65 -8.01 14.32
N ASP A 197 0.86 -7.94 15.63
CA ASP A 197 0.49 -6.81 16.48
C ASP A 197 1.54 -5.71 16.40
N ILE A 198 1.31 -4.75 15.50
CA ILE A 198 2.21 -3.63 15.24
C ILE A 198 1.80 -2.43 16.09
N THR A 199 2.69 -1.98 16.96
CA THR A 199 2.43 -0.91 17.93
C THR A 199 3.13 0.38 17.52
N LEU A 200 2.38 1.48 17.54
CA LEU A 200 2.88 2.84 17.36
C LEU A 200 3.04 3.50 18.74
N SER A 201 4.19 4.13 18.97
CA SER A 201 4.45 4.94 20.15
C SER A 201 4.90 6.35 19.75
N ILE A 202 4.41 7.36 20.47
CA ILE A 202 4.77 8.76 20.27
C ILE A 202 5.38 9.30 21.56
N ASN A 203 6.59 9.86 21.45
CA ASN A 203 7.34 10.40 22.59
C ASN A 203 7.59 9.41 23.74
N GLY A 204 7.46 8.11 23.48
CA GLY A 204 7.59 7.05 24.48
C GLY A 204 6.26 6.53 25.04
N THR A 205 5.13 7.14 24.63
CA THR A 205 3.78 6.67 24.97
C THR A 205 3.24 5.78 23.86
N ASP A 206 2.88 4.53 24.17
CA ASP A 206 2.21 3.64 23.22
C ASP A 206 0.81 4.17 22.92
N VAL A 207 0.59 4.67 21.71
CA VAL A 207 -0.70 5.27 21.32
C VAL A 207 -1.71 4.21 20.90
N GLY A 208 -1.25 3.07 20.37
CA GLY A 208 -2.08 1.91 20.14
C GLY A 208 -1.41 0.84 19.26
N THR A 209 -2.14 -0.25 19.05
CA THR A 209 -1.70 -1.42 18.28
C THR A 209 -2.69 -1.74 17.17
N TRP A 210 -2.18 -1.98 15.96
CA TRP A 210 -2.92 -2.49 14.82
C TRP A 210 -2.42 -3.89 14.51
N THR A 211 -3.34 -4.85 14.46
CA THR A 211 -3.02 -6.21 14.02
C THR A 211 -3.09 -6.28 12.49
N SER A 212 -1.92 -6.38 11.85
CA SER A 212 -1.82 -6.77 10.45
C SER A 212 -2.35 -8.19 10.27
N PRO A 213 -3.10 -8.50 9.19
CA PRO A 213 -3.63 -9.84 8.98
C PRO A 213 -2.58 -10.82 8.41
N GLY A 214 -1.53 -10.32 7.74
CA GLY A 214 -0.57 -11.18 7.05
C GLY A 214 0.53 -10.42 6.32
N ASP A 215 1.36 -11.21 5.63
CA ASP A 215 2.44 -10.79 4.74
C ASP A 215 2.04 -11.01 3.28
N PHE A 216 2.11 -9.96 2.47
CA PHE A 216 1.58 -9.95 1.12
C PHE A 216 2.69 -10.04 0.06
N GLY A 217 2.75 -11.16 -0.64
CA GLY A 217 3.63 -11.34 -1.80
C GLY A 217 3.08 -12.25 -2.88
N ASP A 218 1.77 -12.42 -2.90
CA ASP A 218 1.00 -13.10 -3.95
C ASP A 218 1.13 -12.40 -5.32
N LYS A 219 1.39 -11.09 -5.30
CA LYS A 219 1.63 -10.26 -6.49
C LYS A 219 2.71 -9.23 -6.22
N ARG A 220 3.32 -8.73 -7.29
CA ARG A 220 4.30 -7.64 -7.23
C ARG A 220 3.60 -6.35 -6.79
N GLY A 221 4.17 -5.65 -5.81
CA GLY A 221 3.74 -4.31 -5.44
C GLY A 221 3.98 -3.33 -6.59
N VAL A 222 3.17 -2.28 -6.68
CA VAL A 222 3.22 -1.30 -7.79
C VAL A 222 4.62 -0.72 -7.99
N TYR A 223 5.31 -0.42 -6.89
CA TYR A 223 6.65 0.18 -6.90
C TYR A 223 7.76 -0.82 -6.58
N THR A 224 7.41 -2.03 -6.16
CA THR A 224 8.37 -3.06 -5.75
C THR A 224 9.27 -3.51 -6.92
N PRO A 225 10.60 -3.31 -6.85
CA PRO A 225 11.53 -3.54 -7.95
C PRO A 225 11.52 -4.96 -8.46
N GLY A 226 11.71 -5.12 -9.78
CA GLY A 226 11.67 -6.42 -10.46
C GLY A 226 12.69 -7.45 -9.95
N TRP A 227 13.83 -7.00 -9.41
CA TRP A 227 14.86 -7.89 -8.85
C TRP A 227 14.42 -8.53 -7.52
N TRP A 228 13.55 -7.87 -6.75
CA TRP A 228 12.95 -8.44 -5.56
C TRP A 228 11.95 -9.52 -5.96
N LYS A 229 12.26 -10.77 -5.62
CA LYS A 229 11.51 -11.93 -6.11
C LYS A 229 10.16 -12.02 -5.41
N LEU A 230 9.16 -12.62 -6.08
CA LEU A 230 7.82 -12.94 -5.56
C LEU A 230 7.82 -14.05 -4.48
N LYS A 231 8.85 -14.04 -3.63
CA LYS A 231 9.03 -14.91 -2.46
C LYS A 231 9.33 -14.11 -1.20
N GLY A 232 9.50 -12.79 -1.31
CA GLY A 232 9.52 -11.89 -0.17
C GLY A 232 8.33 -10.93 -0.26
N SER A 233 8.08 -10.22 0.84
CA SER A 233 7.01 -9.24 0.99
C SER A 233 7.04 -8.21 -0.14
N GLN A 234 5.92 -8.04 -0.82
CA GLN A 234 5.80 -7.21 -2.01
C GLN A 234 5.08 -5.89 -1.74
N TYR A 235 4.18 -5.85 -0.77
CA TYR A 235 3.42 -4.65 -0.40
C TYR A 235 2.79 -4.81 0.98
N GLY A 236 2.22 -3.71 1.47
CA GLY A 236 1.48 -3.64 2.72
C GLY A 236 0.14 -2.92 2.56
N LYS A 237 -0.42 -2.55 3.72
CA LYS A 237 -1.59 -1.67 3.80
C LYS A 237 -1.12 -0.31 4.25
N LEU A 238 -1.54 0.75 3.56
CA LEU A 238 -1.36 2.11 4.06
C LEU A 238 -2.23 2.30 5.30
N LYS A 239 -1.59 2.56 6.43
CA LYS A 239 -2.25 2.78 7.72
C LYS A 239 -2.14 4.23 8.13
N ASN A 240 -3.27 4.85 8.45
CA ASN A 240 -3.31 6.22 8.94
C ASN A 240 -3.66 6.20 10.42
N TRP A 241 -2.67 6.52 11.25
CA TRP A 241 -2.80 6.66 12.69
C TRP A 241 -3.11 8.10 13.02
N ARG A 242 -4.28 8.37 13.59
CA ARG A 242 -4.71 9.72 13.94
C ARG A 242 -4.85 9.84 15.45
N ILE A 243 -4.19 10.84 16.04
CA ILE A 243 -4.28 11.17 17.47
C ILE A 243 -4.89 12.57 17.59
N SER A 244 -5.98 12.68 18.34
CA SER A 244 -6.67 13.94 18.63
C SER A 244 -7.07 14.00 20.11
N ALA A 245 -7.74 15.07 20.53
CA ALA A 245 -8.35 15.16 21.85
C ALA A 245 -9.40 14.05 22.14
N GLU A 246 -9.88 13.34 21.11
CA GLU A 246 -10.86 12.26 21.26
C GLU A 246 -10.20 10.90 21.47
N GLY A 247 -8.89 10.78 21.30
CA GLY A 247 -8.12 9.54 21.42
C GLY A 247 -7.34 9.18 20.15
N THR A 248 -6.97 7.91 20.03
CA THR A 248 -6.16 7.38 18.93
C THR A 248 -6.97 6.45 18.04
N PHE A 249 -6.83 6.64 16.73
CA PHE A 249 -7.59 5.96 15.69
C PHE A 249 -6.66 5.38 14.63
N VAL A 250 -7.07 4.27 14.01
CA VAL A 250 -6.46 3.72 12.80
C VAL A 250 -7.53 3.64 11.73
N ASP A 251 -7.32 4.33 10.61
CA ASP A 251 -8.26 4.43 9.49
C ASP A 251 -9.69 4.77 9.94
N GLY A 252 -9.80 5.68 10.91
CA GLY A 252 -11.08 6.16 11.46
C GLY A 252 -11.68 5.30 12.57
N VAL A 253 -11.15 4.11 12.85
CA VAL A 253 -11.61 3.26 13.96
C VAL A 253 -10.82 3.61 15.22
N LYS A 254 -11.52 3.94 16.32
CA LYS A 254 -10.87 4.22 17.61
C LYS A 254 -10.29 2.94 18.20
N ILE A 255 -9.00 2.95 18.50
CA ILE A 255 -8.27 1.78 19.02
C ILE A 255 -7.74 1.99 20.45
N SER A 256 -7.70 3.25 20.91
CA SER A 256 -7.16 3.62 22.21
C SER A 256 -7.72 4.96 22.68
N SER A 257 -7.74 5.18 23.98
CA SER A 257 -8.13 6.45 24.61
C SER A 257 -6.97 7.45 24.74
N ILE A 258 -5.74 7.06 24.38
CA ILE A 258 -4.57 7.95 24.39
C ILE A 258 -4.80 9.11 23.42
N ASP A 259 -4.69 10.34 23.93
CA ASP A 259 -4.97 11.58 23.22
C ASP A 259 -3.69 12.45 23.06
N LEU A 260 -3.87 13.68 22.59
CA LEU A 260 -2.77 14.64 22.38
C LEU A 260 -2.07 15.07 23.67
N ASP A 261 -2.80 15.13 24.79
CA ASP A 261 -2.24 15.56 26.06
C ASP A 261 -1.31 14.46 26.61
N ALA A 262 -1.71 13.20 26.46
CA ALA A 262 -0.93 12.04 26.90
C ALA A 262 0.42 11.84 26.17
N ILE A 263 0.58 12.39 24.97
CA ILE A 263 1.82 12.31 24.19
C ILE A 263 2.72 13.54 24.33
N ASP A 264 2.31 14.53 25.14
CA ASP A 264 3.04 15.75 25.53
C ASP A 264 3.87 16.38 24.40
N LEU A 265 3.22 16.73 23.28
CA LEU A 265 3.93 17.30 22.13
C LEU A 265 4.68 18.59 22.48
N LEU A 266 4.12 19.45 23.35
CA LEU A 266 4.71 20.75 23.68
C LEU A 266 5.97 20.64 24.56
N GLY A 267 6.03 19.61 25.42
CA GLY A 267 7.19 19.29 26.24
C GLY A 267 8.42 18.84 25.45
N HIS A 268 8.27 18.48 24.17
CA HIS A 268 9.35 17.94 23.35
C HIS A 268 9.78 18.85 22.19
N HIS A 269 11.10 18.89 21.93
CA HIS A 269 11.68 19.61 20.78
C HIS A 269 11.46 18.88 19.45
N SER A 270 11.32 17.56 19.49
CA SER A 270 11.08 16.68 18.34
C SER A 270 9.96 15.71 18.69
N ILE A 271 9.26 15.21 17.68
CA ILE A 271 8.25 14.16 17.84
C ILE A 271 8.94 12.82 17.57
N ARG A 272 9.15 12.03 18.62
CA ARG A 272 9.71 10.68 18.49
C ARG A 272 8.60 9.73 18.07
N VAL A 273 8.74 9.11 16.91
CA VAL A 273 7.79 8.13 16.38
C VAL A 273 8.47 6.78 16.37
N ARG A 274 7.97 5.85 17.18
CA ARG A 274 8.47 4.48 17.25
C ARG A 274 7.41 3.53 16.70
N ILE A 275 7.83 2.62 15.83
CA ILE A 275 6.98 1.58 15.25
C ILE A 275 7.67 0.24 15.40
N GLY A 276 6.93 -0.78 15.83
CA GLY A 276 7.53 -2.08 16.10
C GLY A 276 6.56 -3.15 16.57
N VAL A 277 7.10 -4.32 16.87
CA VAL A 277 6.40 -5.48 17.42
C VAL A 277 6.98 -5.75 18.81
N ARG A 278 6.13 -5.61 19.84
CA ARG A 278 6.55 -5.78 21.24
C ARG A 278 6.95 -7.22 21.53
N ASP A 279 7.79 -7.41 22.54
CA ASP A 279 8.18 -8.75 23.00
C ASP A 279 7.00 -9.56 23.57
N ASP A 280 6.09 -8.88 24.23
CA ASP A 280 4.86 -9.44 24.80
C ASP A 280 3.66 -9.40 23.83
N ALA A 281 3.88 -9.07 22.56
CA ALA A 281 2.84 -9.09 21.53
C ALA A 281 2.14 -10.45 21.46
N ARG A 282 0.80 -10.44 21.42
CA ARG A 282 -0.01 -11.66 21.33
C ARG A 282 0.19 -12.34 19.97
N HIS A 283 0.32 -11.56 18.91
CA HIS A 283 0.64 -12.03 17.56
C HIS A 283 1.99 -11.42 17.14
N PRO A 284 3.12 -12.12 17.37
CA PRO A 284 4.45 -11.60 17.04
C PRO A 284 4.86 -11.95 15.60
N GLY A 285 4.02 -11.57 14.64
CA GLY A 285 4.19 -11.93 13.22
C GLY A 285 5.14 -11.03 12.43
N GLY A 286 6.09 -10.35 13.09
CA GLY A 286 7.03 -9.45 12.43
C GLY A 286 6.41 -8.23 11.77
N ILE A 287 7.24 -7.39 11.17
CA ILE A 287 6.80 -6.17 10.50
C ILE A 287 7.63 -5.93 9.25
N ASN A 288 6.94 -5.56 8.18
CA ASN A 288 7.52 -4.89 7.02
C ASN A 288 7.08 -3.43 7.02
N ILE A 289 8.02 -2.52 6.77
CA ILE A 289 7.78 -1.09 6.57
C ILE A 289 8.22 -0.76 5.14
N PHE A 290 7.26 -0.35 4.31
CA PHE A 290 7.49 0.03 2.93
C PHE A 290 7.60 1.56 2.83
N GLY A 291 8.62 2.01 2.11
CA GLY A 291 8.91 3.40 1.82
C GLY A 291 8.96 3.65 0.31
N ARG A 292 9.44 4.82 -0.08
CA ARG A 292 9.47 5.20 -1.50
C ARG A 292 10.24 4.19 -2.35
N GLY A 293 9.70 3.84 -3.52
CA GLY A 293 10.29 2.85 -4.43
C GLY A 293 10.07 1.39 -4.03
N PHE A 294 9.17 1.10 -3.10
CA PHE A 294 8.75 -0.24 -2.71
C PHE A 294 7.28 -0.24 -2.28
N GLY A 295 6.61 -1.40 -2.32
CA GLY A 295 5.22 -1.52 -1.94
C GLY A 295 4.23 -1.00 -2.98
N ASN A 296 3.05 -0.59 -2.53
CA ASN A 296 1.98 -0.04 -3.36
C ASN A 296 1.86 1.49 -3.27
N TYR A 297 2.54 2.12 -2.32
CA TYR A 297 2.46 3.56 -2.10
C TYR A 297 3.86 4.18 -2.18
N ASP A 298 4.09 5.08 -3.13
CA ASP A 298 5.40 5.71 -3.35
C ASP A 298 5.68 6.86 -2.36
N GLN A 299 5.57 6.57 -1.07
CA GLN A 299 5.80 7.50 0.02
C GLN A 299 6.54 6.82 1.16
N ASP A 300 7.28 7.62 1.93
CA ASP A 300 7.85 7.17 3.19
C ASP A 300 6.84 7.37 4.35
N ILE A 301 7.34 7.46 5.58
CA ILE A 301 6.51 7.76 6.74
C ILE A 301 6.14 9.23 6.70
N VAL A 302 4.86 9.53 6.60
CA VAL A 302 4.36 10.90 6.54
C VAL A 302 3.74 11.26 7.89
N LEU A 303 4.26 12.30 8.53
CA LEU A 303 3.65 12.95 9.68
C LEU A 303 2.92 14.21 9.21
N ARG A 304 1.66 14.35 9.59
CA ARG A 304 0.87 15.58 9.44
C ARG A 304 0.49 16.10 10.81
N ILE A 305 0.63 17.40 11.00
CA ILE A 305 0.16 18.09 12.19
C ILE A 305 -0.87 19.10 11.72
N ARG A 306 -2.11 18.99 12.18
CA ARG A 306 -3.14 20.00 11.91
C ARG A 306 -3.28 20.92 13.11
N THR A 307 -3.23 22.21 12.86
CA THR A 307 -3.34 23.27 13.84
C THR A 307 -4.68 23.98 13.76
N ALA A 308 -4.97 24.77 14.77
CA ALA A 308 -6.24 25.47 14.93
C ALA A 308 -6.43 26.67 13.99
#